data_AF-A0A917PCA9-F1
#
_entry.id   AF-A0A917PCA9-F1
#
_cell.length_a   1.000
_cell.length_b   1.000
_cell.length_c   1.000
_cell.angle_alpha   90.00
_cell.angle_beta   90.00
_cell.angle_gamma   90.00
#
_symmetry.space_group_name_H-M   'P 1'
#
loop_
_entity.id
_entity.type
_entity.pdbx_description
1 polymer ?
#
loop_
_entity_poly.entity_id
_entity_poly.type
_entity_poly.pdbx_seq_one_letter_code
_entity_poly.pdbx_strand_id
1 'polypeptide(L)' 'MGISAEQAPAHVRTIGNTAAVSTIALLHADLAAETIAPRDEVCFSVVGSGPERGALIVPVS' A
#
# COMPACT_ATOMS: atom_id res chain seq x y z
N MET A 1 -6.16 -8.35 14.85
CA MET A 1 -6.98 -8.23 13.63
C MET A 1 -6.32 -7.22 12.71
N GLY A 2 -5.94 -7.66 11.51
CA GLY A 2 -5.50 -6.81 10.40
C GLY A 2 -3.98 -6.72 10.24
N ILE A 3 -3.45 -7.44 9.23
CA ILE A 3 -2.07 -7.48 8.70
C ILE A 3 -0.94 -7.84 9.66
N SER A 4 -0.20 -8.90 9.33
CA SER A 4 1.08 -9.23 9.97
C SER A 4 2.15 -8.20 9.58
N ALA A 5 3.24 -8.12 10.34
CA ALA A 5 4.32 -7.16 10.06
C ALA A 5 4.91 -7.33 8.65
N GLU A 6 4.89 -8.55 8.12
CA GLU A 6 5.34 -8.90 6.76
C GLU A 6 4.36 -8.45 5.67
N GLN A 7 3.10 -8.19 6.03
CA GLN A 7 2.05 -7.74 5.11
C GLN A 7 1.86 -6.22 5.14
N ALA A 8 2.65 -5.51 5.96
CA ALA A 8 2.63 -4.06 6.00
C ALA A 8 3.57 -3.48 4.92
N PRO A 9 3.20 -2.37 4.26
CA PRO A 9 4.10 -1.67 3.33
C PRO A 9 5.43 -1.33 4.00
N ALA A 10 6.55 -1.51 3.30
CA ALA A 10 7.89 -1.45 3.92
C ALA A 10 8.19 -0.08 4.54
N HIS A 11 7.56 0.97 4.01
CA HIS A 11 7.78 2.37 4.41
C HIS A 11 6.65 2.98 5.24
N VAL A 12 5.68 2.17 5.72
CA VAL A 12 4.54 2.68 6.52
C VAL A 12 5.00 3.45 7.77
N ARG A 13 6.15 3.08 8.34
CA ARG A 13 6.73 3.69 9.55
C ARG A 13 7.35 5.06 9.32
N THR A 14 7.81 5.35 8.10
CA THR A 14 8.45 6.62 7.76
C THR A 14 7.48 7.61 7.12
N ILE A 15 6.54 7.13 6.30
CA ILE A 15 5.59 7.98 5.57
C ILE A 15 4.28 8.21 6.34
N GLY A 16 3.94 7.32 7.27
CA GLY A 16 2.69 7.37 8.03
C GLY A 16 1.43 7.09 7.19
N ASN A 17 0.25 7.21 7.80
CA ASN A 17 -1.06 7.10 7.12
C ASN A 17 -1.57 8.51 6.77
N THR A 18 -0.99 9.15 5.75
CA THR A 18 -1.41 10.46 5.23
C THR A 18 -2.25 10.30 3.95
N ALA A 19 -3.38 9.60 4.09
CA ALA A 19 -4.43 9.49 3.05
C ALA A 19 -3.92 8.99 1.67
N ALA A 20 -4.68 9.23 0.61
CA ALA A 20 -4.45 8.65 -0.73
C ALA A 20 -3.05 8.90 -1.32
N VAL A 21 -2.36 9.97 -0.91
CA VAL A 21 -1.01 10.30 -1.40
C VAL A 21 0.05 9.36 -0.81
N SER A 22 -0.12 8.90 0.44
CA SER A 22 0.81 7.92 1.03
C SER A 22 0.75 6.60 0.30
N THR A 23 -0.42 6.15 -0.17
CA THR A 23 -0.56 4.87 -0.86
C THR A 23 0.30 4.82 -2.13
N ILE A 24 0.31 5.89 -2.91
CA ILE A 24 1.13 5.99 -4.13
C ILE A 24 2.62 6.12 -3.77
N ALA A 25 2.95 6.92 -2.74
CA ALA A 25 4.33 7.09 -2.29
C ALA A 25 4.93 5.79 -1.72
N LEU A 26 4.14 5.02 -0.97
CA LEU A 26 4.51 3.71 -0.43
C LEU A 26 4.75 2.71 -1.56
N LEU A 27 3.83 2.61 -2.53
CA LEU A 27 4.02 1.77 -3.71
C LEU A 27 5.29 2.14 -4.47
N HIS A 28 5.52 3.44 -4.71
CA HIS A 28 6.72 3.90 -5.39
C HIS A 28 8.00 3.53 -4.64
N ALA A 29 8.00 3.69 -3.31
CA ALA A 29 9.15 3.35 -2.49
C ALA A 29 9.40 1.83 -2.46
N ASP A 30 8.35 1.02 -2.37
CA ASP A 30 8.44 -0.45 -2.38
C ASP A 30 8.95 -0.97 -3.75
N LEU A 31 8.57 -0.32 -4.86
CA LEU A 31 9.12 -0.58 -6.20
C LEU A 31 10.60 -0.17 -6.31
N ALA A 32 10.95 1.02 -5.81
CA ALA A 32 12.32 1.51 -5.83
C ALA A 32 13.27 0.68 -4.95
N ALA A 33 12.73 0.04 -3.90
CA ALA A 33 13.45 -0.87 -3.02
C ALA A 33 13.46 -2.32 -3.52
N GLU A 34 12.92 -2.59 -4.71
CA GLU A 34 12.81 -3.95 -5.30
C GLU A 34 12.11 -4.96 -4.37
N THR A 35 11.24 -4.47 -3.47
CA THR A 35 10.48 -5.30 -2.53
C THR A 35 9.22 -5.88 -3.18
N ILE A 36 8.76 -5.23 -4.25
CA ILE A 36 7.66 -5.68 -5.11
C ILE A 36 8.21 -5.73 -6.54
N ALA A 37 7.99 -6.85 -7.23
CA ALA A 37 8.46 -7.07 -8.59
C ALA A 37 7.38 -6.79 -9.64
N PRO A 38 7.75 -6.56 -10.91
CA PRO A 38 6.79 -6.55 -12.01
C PRO A 38 5.97 -7.85 -12.03
N ARG A 39 4.65 -7.73 -12.26
CA ARG A 39 3.63 -8.79 -12.20
C ARG A 39 3.19 -9.26 -10.81
N ASP A 40 3.78 -8.75 -9.73
CA ASP A 40 3.22 -8.98 -8.41
C ASP A 40 1.85 -8.31 -8.30
N GLU A 41 0.96 -8.89 -7.49
CA GLU A 41 -0.36 -8.31 -7.21
C GLU A 41 -0.27 -7.42 -5.98
N VAL A 42 -0.79 -6.19 -6.09
CA VAL A 42 -0.83 -5.23 -4.98
C VAL A 42 -2.27 -4.94 -4.60
N CYS A 43 -2.56 -4.96 -3.30
CA CYS A 43 -3.87 -4.64 -2.76
C CYS A 43 -3.87 -3.22 -2.19
N PHE A 44 -4.65 -2.33 -2.80
CA PHE A 44 -4.94 -1.00 -2.27
C PHE A 44 -6.22 -1.04 -1.46
N SER A 45 -6.11 -0.99 -0.13
CA SER A 45 -7.26 -0.80 0.76
C SER A 45 -7.28 0.64 1.26
N VAL A 46 -8.25 1.42 0.79
CA VAL A 46 -8.42 2.82 1.20
C VAL A 46 -9.58 2.91 2.17
N VAL A 47 -9.30 3.45 3.36
CA VAL A 47 -10.32 3.82 4.34
C VAL A 47 -10.44 5.34 4.29
N GLY A 48 -11.60 5.83 3.88
CA GLY A 48 -11.90 7.26 3.89
C GLY A 48 -12.08 7.81 5.31
N SER A 49 -12.27 9.13 5.43
CA SER A 49 -12.60 9.76 6.71
C SER A 49 -14.04 9.49 7.19
N GLY A 50 -14.87 8.81 6.38
CA GLY A 50 -16.24 8.40 6.68
C GLY A 50 -16.43 6.87 6.63
N PRO A 51 -17.66 6.36 6.36
CA PRO A 51 -17.93 4.92 6.30
C PRO A 51 -17.37 4.26 5.02
N GLU A 52 -16.81 5.03 4.09
CA GLU A 52 -16.34 4.55 2.80
C GLU A 52 -15.14 3.61 2.97
N ARG A 53 -15.32 2.38 2.48
CA ARG A 53 -14.28 1.36 2.40
C ARG A 53 -14.21 0.86 0.97
N GLY A 54 -13.04 0.96 0.38
CA GLY A 54 -12.76 0.43 -0.96
C GLY A 54 -11.49 -0.40 -0.94
N ALA A 55 -11.50 -1.51 -1.65
CA ALA A 55 -10.31 -2.30 -1.91
C ALA A 55 -10.21 -2.61 -3.41
N LEU A 56 -9.00 -2.52 -3.94
CA LEU A 56 -8.70 -2.87 -5.32
C LEU A 56 -7.39 -3.67 -5.36
N ILE A 57 -7.39 -4.79 -6.07
CA ILE A 57 -6.18 -5.57 -6.36
C ILE A 57 -5.82 -5.34 -7.82
N VAL A 58 -4.58 -4.96 -8.09
CA VAL A 58 -4.08 -4.76 -9.46
C VAL A 58 -2.68 -5.37 -9.61
N PRO A 59 -2.32 -5.84 -10.82
CA PRO A 59 -0.95 -6.25 -11.11
C PRO A 59 -0.01 -5.03 -11.27
N VAL A 60 1.23 -5.16 -10.80
CA VAL A 60 2.32 -4.21 -11.12
C VAL A 60 2.73 -4.39 -12.59
N SER A 61 2.78 -3.29 -13.35
CA SER A 61 3.17 -3.26 -14.76
C SER A 61 4.62 -2.85 -14.96
#